data_AF-A0A5E4NVT6-F1
#
_entry.id   AF-A0A5E4NVT6-F1
#
_cell.length_a   1.000
_cell.length_b   1.000
_cell.length_c   1.000
_cell.angle_alpha   90.00
_cell.angle_beta   90.00
_cell.angle_gamma   90.00
#
_symmetry.space_group_name_H-M   'P 1'
#
loop_
_entity.id
_entity.type
_entity.pdbx_description
1 polymer ?
#
loop_
_entity_poly.entity_id
_entity_poly.type
_entity_poly.pdbx_seq_one_letter_code
_entity_poly.pdbx_strand_id
1 'polypeptide(L)'
;MSVQVRRRREAGSFLSTYVGAQGELLVDTTNNRVQVHDGVAPGGWPAAGIADLAGRNMILNGTFAINQRAYASGTALAAGAYAHDRWKAGSGGCTYTFTQAVPDTSVIITAGSLVQAVDASNVYATTALWLTWTGTATARVWQGTASGAFASGTAVKVGGVQVNALPVAGLTIGTALSVEFSSGTVGLVQLEAALPNAGPTRFERRHGEMALCQRYYWAYAASGNGEYFWGLLSGTPYLGLRVAYPVTMRAVPTIVFSASSTGTFASGMPLVQNISSGAAFLRGDNTTTALTYLNSIAANAEI
;
A
#
# COMPACT_ATOMS: atom_id res chain seq x y z
N MET A 1 26.24 -20.21 -36.89
CA MET A 1 24.90 -19.98 -37.48
C MET A 1 23.87 -20.01 -36.37
N SER A 2 23.02 -19.00 -36.25
CA SER A 2 21.87 -19.03 -35.33
C SER A 2 20.67 -19.65 -36.04
N VAL A 3 20.06 -20.69 -35.47
CA VAL A 3 18.79 -21.24 -35.96
C VAL A 3 17.64 -20.48 -35.29
N GLN A 4 16.75 -19.89 -36.08
CA GLN A 4 15.51 -19.29 -35.57
C GLN A 4 14.39 -20.33 -35.61
N VAL A 5 13.87 -20.70 -34.44
CA VAL A 5 12.73 -21.61 -34.32
C VAL A 5 11.47 -20.79 -34.01
N ARG A 6 10.46 -20.89 -34.87
CA ARG A 6 9.11 -20.38 -34.58
C ARG A 6 8.25 -21.52 -34.08
N ARG A 7 7.69 -21.37 -32.89
CA ARG A 7 6.70 -22.32 -32.34
C ARG A 7 5.36 -22.13 -33.03
N ARG A 8 4.55 -23.18 -33.09
CA ARG A 8 3.14 -23.07 -33.48
C ARG A 8 2.44 -22.15 -32.46
N ARG A 9 1.55 -21.29 -32.94
CA ARG A 9 0.97 -20.20 -32.16
C ARG A 9 -0.42 -19.90 -32.66
N GLU A 10 -1.36 -19.73 -31.75
CA GLU A 10 -2.79 -19.51 -32.05
C GLU A 10 -3.43 -18.66 -30.95
N ALA A 11 -4.66 -18.18 -31.20
CA ALA A 11 -5.43 -17.44 -30.20
C ALA A 11 -5.87 -18.35 -29.04
N GLY A 12 -5.99 -17.79 -27.83
CA GLY A 12 -6.38 -18.54 -26.63
C GLY A 12 -7.73 -19.26 -26.78
N SER A 13 -8.67 -18.71 -27.55
CA SER A 13 -9.96 -19.37 -27.84
C SER A 13 -9.80 -20.69 -28.61
N PHE A 14 -8.91 -20.73 -29.61
CA PHE A 14 -8.59 -21.97 -30.32
C PHE A 14 -7.84 -22.94 -29.41
N LEU A 15 -6.84 -22.43 -28.70
CA LEU A 15 -5.99 -23.28 -27.86
C LEU A 15 -6.81 -23.95 -26.75
N SER A 16 -7.84 -23.29 -26.23
CA SER A 16 -8.69 -23.82 -25.13
C SER A 16 -9.34 -25.18 -25.42
N THR A 17 -9.53 -25.54 -26.68
CA THR A 17 -10.08 -26.85 -27.09
C THR A 17 -9.05 -27.77 -27.74
N TYR A 18 -7.83 -27.28 -27.96
CA TYR A 18 -6.74 -27.99 -28.63
C TYR A 18 -5.98 -28.91 -27.68
N VAL A 19 -5.76 -30.17 -28.08
CA VAL A 19 -4.87 -31.12 -27.38
C VAL A 19 -3.58 -31.26 -28.19
N GLY A 20 -2.50 -30.63 -27.71
CA GLY A 20 -1.17 -30.80 -28.28
C GLY A 20 -0.52 -32.11 -27.86
N ALA A 21 0.50 -32.52 -28.59
CA ALA A 21 1.27 -33.72 -28.26
C ALA A 21 2.03 -33.57 -26.93
N GLN A 22 2.41 -34.69 -26.32
CA GLN A 22 3.20 -34.67 -25.08
C GLN A 22 4.53 -33.92 -25.31
N GLY A 23 4.78 -32.89 -24.49
CA GLY A 23 5.97 -32.05 -24.58
C GLY A 23 5.91 -30.96 -25.67
N GLU A 24 4.78 -30.82 -26.36
CA GLU A 24 4.59 -29.75 -27.33
C GLU A 24 4.49 -28.39 -26.63
N LEU A 25 5.21 -27.39 -27.18
CA LEU A 25 5.16 -26.00 -26.74
C LEU A 25 4.48 -25.15 -27.81
N LEU A 26 3.35 -24.55 -27.43
CA LEU A 26 2.61 -23.60 -28.24
C LEU A 26 2.69 -22.20 -27.65
N VAL A 27 2.43 -21.19 -28.47
CA VAL A 27 2.30 -19.80 -28.01
C VAL A 27 0.86 -19.34 -28.16
N ASP A 28 0.22 -19.01 -27.03
CA ASP A 28 -1.04 -18.27 -26.98
C ASP A 28 -0.76 -16.82 -27.35
N THR A 29 -1.27 -16.38 -28.49
CA THR A 29 -1.09 -15.01 -29.01
C THR A 29 -2.05 -14.00 -28.40
N THR A 30 -3.13 -14.45 -27.75
CA THR A 30 -4.04 -13.58 -27.01
C THR A 30 -3.40 -13.12 -25.71
N ASN A 31 -2.76 -14.05 -24.99
CA ASN A 31 -2.15 -13.77 -23.69
C ASN A 31 -0.63 -13.62 -23.74
N ASN A 32 0.01 -13.83 -24.90
CA ASN A 32 1.46 -13.86 -25.11
C ASN A 32 2.17 -14.83 -24.15
N ARG A 33 1.68 -16.08 -24.08
CA ARG A 33 2.18 -17.09 -23.14
C ARG A 33 2.52 -18.40 -23.85
N VAL A 34 3.51 -19.10 -23.31
CA VAL A 34 3.78 -20.48 -23.72
C VAL A 34 2.77 -21.40 -23.03
N GLN A 35 2.22 -22.37 -23.76
CA GLN A 35 1.43 -23.47 -23.23
C GLN A 35 2.20 -24.77 -23.43
N VAL A 36 2.27 -25.58 -22.39
CA VAL A 36 2.86 -26.93 -22.42
C VAL A 36 1.75 -27.94 -22.55
N HIS A 37 1.86 -28.88 -23.49
CA HIS A 37 0.90 -29.95 -23.65
C HIS A 37 1.44 -31.30 -23.16
N ASP A 38 0.53 -32.15 -22.70
CA ASP A 38 0.81 -33.47 -22.16
C ASP A 38 0.26 -34.62 -23.04
N GLY A 39 -0.32 -34.30 -24.20
CA GLY A 39 -0.96 -35.30 -25.08
C GLY A 39 -2.40 -35.64 -24.70
N VAL A 40 -2.95 -35.05 -23.62
CA VAL A 40 -4.25 -35.45 -23.06
C VAL A 40 -5.16 -34.25 -22.80
N ALA A 41 -4.67 -33.21 -22.13
CA ALA A 41 -5.49 -32.09 -21.67
C ALA A 41 -5.77 -31.08 -22.80
N PRO A 42 -7.06 -30.83 -23.15
CA PRO A 42 -7.42 -29.70 -24.00
C PRO A 42 -7.02 -28.38 -23.34
N GLY A 43 -6.50 -27.42 -24.11
CA GLY A 43 -5.98 -26.16 -23.54
C GLY A 43 -4.55 -26.23 -23.03
N GLY A 44 -4.03 -27.43 -22.77
CA GLY A 44 -2.73 -27.64 -22.16
C GLY A 44 -2.58 -26.90 -20.83
N TRP A 45 -1.33 -26.62 -20.48
CA TRP A 45 -0.92 -26.00 -19.23
C TRP A 45 -0.23 -24.66 -19.53
N PRO A 46 -0.94 -23.53 -19.42
CA PRO A 46 -0.34 -22.22 -19.67
C PRO A 46 0.72 -21.89 -18.62
N ALA A 47 1.90 -21.50 -19.08
CA ALA A 47 2.93 -20.97 -18.20
C ALA A 47 2.46 -19.67 -17.54
N ALA A 48 2.82 -19.51 -16.26
CA ALA A 48 2.55 -18.29 -15.53
C ALA A 48 3.26 -17.11 -16.21
N GLY A 49 2.51 -16.04 -16.46
CA GLY A 49 3.08 -14.77 -16.88
C GLY A 49 3.46 -13.95 -15.65
N ILE A 50 4.26 -12.92 -15.86
CA ILE A 50 4.59 -11.96 -14.79
C ILE A 50 3.35 -11.35 -14.12
N ALA A 51 2.25 -11.19 -14.87
CA ALA A 51 0.96 -10.71 -14.37
C ALA A 51 0.28 -11.65 -13.36
N ASP A 52 0.81 -12.86 -13.16
CA ASP A 52 0.34 -13.84 -12.17
C ASP A 52 1.20 -13.85 -10.90
N LEU A 53 2.36 -13.17 -10.89
CA LEU A 53 3.25 -13.11 -9.74
C LEU A 53 2.77 -12.07 -8.72
N ALA A 54 2.62 -12.43 -7.45
CA ALA A 54 2.33 -11.44 -6.40
C ALA A 54 3.56 -10.57 -6.08
N GLY A 55 3.34 -9.46 -5.40
CA GLY A 55 4.37 -8.52 -4.97
C GLY A 55 4.99 -7.72 -6.09
N ARG A 56 4.18 -7.19 -7.02
CA ARG A 56 4.60 -6.28 -8.11
C ARG A 56 4.33 -4.83 -7.74
N ASN A 57 3.19 -4.54 -7.13
CA ASN A 57 2.77 -3.19 -6.83
C ASN A 57 3.54 -2.63 -5.62
N MET A 58 4.33 -1.59 -5.84
CA MET A 58 5.04 -0.87 -4.79
C MET A 58 4.13 0.07 -4.00
N ILE A 59 2.98 0.45 -4.57
CA ILE A 59 2.01 1.34 -3.94
C ILE A 59 1.24 0.55 -2.91
N LEU A 60 1.15 1.08 -1.70
CA LEU A 60 0.30 0.63 -0.62
C LEU A 60 -1.03 1.39 -0.66
N ASN A 61 -2.13 0.72 -0.34
CA ASN A 61 -3.47 1.26 -0.32
C ASN A 61 -3.84 1.98 -1.63
N GLY A 62 -3.43 1.42 -2.78
CA GLY A 62 -3.72 1.99 -4.11
C GLY A 62 -5.21 2.00 -4.47
N THR A 63 -6.04 1.28 -3.70
CA THR A 63 -7.50 1.26 -3.80
C THR A 63 -8.18 2.19 -2.81
N PHE A 64 -7.44 2.93 -1.98
CA PHE A 64 -7.97 3.82 -0.93
C PHE A 64 -8.98 3.14 0.02
N ALA A 65 -8.91 1.82 0.20
CA ALA A 65 -9.85 1.07 1.02
C ALA A 65 -9.54 1.18 2.52
N ILE A 66 -8.30 1.51 2.89
CA ILE A 66 -7.83 1.54 4.28
C ILE A 66 -7.73 3.00 4.75
N ASN A 67 -8.46 3.33 5.82
CA ASN A 67 -8.50 4.65 6.45
C ASN A 67 -8.47 4.52 7.98
N GLN A 68 -7.39 3.95 8.52
CA GLN A 68 -7.19 3.76 9.97
C GLN A 68 -7.08 5.09 10.72
N ARG A 69 -6.75 6.17 10.01
CA ARG A 69 -6.70 7.54 10.54
C ARG A 69 -8.07 8.19 10.67
N ALA A 70 -9.12 7.54 10.14
CA ALA A 70 -10.48 8.08 10.08
C ALA A 70 -10.52 9.49 9.44
N TYR A 71 -9.72 9.72 8.41
CA TYR A 71 -9.78 10.97 7.65
C TYR A 71 -11.19 11.18 7.11
N ALA A 72 -11.77 12.35 7.37
CA ALA A 72 -13.12 12.69 6.96
C ALA A 72 -13.12 13.32 5.55
N SER A 73 -13.97 12.78 4.67
CA SER A 73 -14.15 13.23 3.28
C SER A 73 -14.34 14.74 3.18
N GLY A 74 -13.56 15.40 2.30
CA GLY A 74 -13.62 16.84 2.06
C GLY A 74 -12.89 17.72 3.08
N THR A 75 -12.28 17.14 4.12
CA THR A 75 -11.51 17.91 5.11
C THR A 75 -10.17 18.37 4.51
N ALA A 76 -9.80 19.64 4.67
CA ALA A 76 -8.51 20.12 4.19
C ALA A 76 -7.35 19.47 4.97
N LEU A 77 -6.36 18.95 4.23
CA LEU A 77 -5.09 18.48 4.77
C LEU A 77 -4.02 19.56 4.63
N ALA A 78 -3.34 19.83 5.75
CA ALA A 78 -2.10 20.59 5.76
C ALA A 78 -1.02 19.88 4.93
N ALA A 79 -0.05 20.64 4.43
CA ALA A 79 1.07 20.08 3.66
C ALA A 79 1.79 18.96 4.43
N GLY A 80 1.98 17.81 3.78
CA GLY A 80 2.61 16.63 4.37
C GLY A 80 1.75 15.84 5.36
N ALA A 81 0.54 16.29 5.69
CA ALA A 81 -0.35 15.56 6.58
C ALA A 81 -0.92 14.31 5.90
N TYR A 82 -1.01 13.21 6.66
CA TYR A 82 -1.50 11.91 6.18
C TYR A 82 -3.03 11.79 6.33
N ALA A 83 -3.63 11.07 5.38
CA ALA A 83 -5.07 10.89 5.22
C ALA A 83 -5.45 9.40 5.23
N HIS A 84 -5.96 8.84 4.12
CA HIS A 84 -5.95 7.39 3.91
C HIS A 84 -4.53 6.85 4.11
N ASP A 85 -4.41 5.62 4.61
CA ASP A 85 -3.13 5.03 4.98
C ASP A 85 -2.12 5.13 3.83
N ARG A 86 -0.91 5.65 4.15
CA ARG A 86 0.22 5.93 3.24
C ARG A 86 0.07 7.12 2.29
N TRP A 87 -1.10 7.72 2.20
CA TRP A 87 -1.33 8.89 1.37
C TRP A 87 -1.25 10.17 2.19
N LYS A 88 -0.44 11.13 1.74
CA LYS A 88 -0.29 12.45 2.37
C LYS A 88 -0.55 13.57 1.39
N ALA A 89 -0.89 14.74 1.91
CA ALA A 89 -0.95 15.95 1.10
C ALA A 89 0.44 16.34 0.58
N GLY A 90 0.49 16.86 -0.64
CA GLY A 90 1.69 17.47 -1.20
C GLY A 90 2.07 18.79 -0.52
N SER A 91 3.07 19.48 -1.07
CA SER A 91 3.66 20.67 -0.43
C SER A 91 2.71 21.85 -0.28
N GLY A 92 1.64 21.90 -1.08
CA GLY A 92 0.59 22.92 -1.00
C GLY A 92 -0.62 22.53 -0.15
N GLY A 93 -0.58 21.38 0.54
CA GLY A 93 -1.77 20.79 1.14
C GLY A 93 -2.61 20.01 0.12
N CYS A 94 -3.75 19.48 0.57
CA CYS A 94 -4.68 18.75 -0.28
C CYS A 94 -6.09 18.79 0.30
N THR A 95 -7.09 18.86 -0.58
CA THR A 95 -8.47 18.54 -0.23
C THR A 95 -8.97 17.53 -1.24
N TYR A 96 -9.53 16.43 -0.78
CA TYR A 96 -10.17 15.45 -1.64
C TYR A 96 -11.42 14.88 -0.99
N THR A 97 -12.37 14.47 -1.82
CA THR A 97 -13.60 13.80 -1.39
C THR A 97 -13.56 12.34 -1.82
N PHE A 98 -14.32 11.52 -1.11
CA PHE A 98 -14.51 10.10 -1.39
C PHE A 98 -15.81 9.60 -0.77
N THR A 99 -16.30 8.51 -1.32
CA THR A 99 -17.34 7.67 -0.71
C THR A 99 -16.71 6.30 -0.49
N GLN A 100 -16.65 5.84 0.76
CA GLN A 100 -16.04 4.55 1.08
C GLN A 100 -16.80 3.43 0.36
N ALA A 101 -16.08 2.64 -0.43
CA ALA A 101 -16.61 1.49 -1.13
C ALA A 101 -15.66 0.29 -0.97
N VAL A 102 -16.26 -0.91 -0.95
CA VAL A 102 -15.54 -2.19 -0.87
C VAL A 102 -15.79 -2.95 -2.17
N PRO A 103 -14.73 -3.45 -2.85
CA PRO A 103 -13.35 -3.48 -2.40
C PRO A 103 -12.53 -2.22 -2.73
N ASP A 104 -13.03 -1.34 -3.60
CA ASP A 104 -12.25 -0.23 -4.17
C ASP A 104 -12.92 1.11 -3.91
N THR A 105 -12.18 2.04 -3.32
CA THR A 105 -12.57 3.44 -3.16
C THR A 105 -11.83 4.29 -4.20
N SER A 106 -12.54 5.24 -4.80
CA SER A 106 -11.92 6.27 -5.63
C SER A 106 -12.00 7.60 -4.91
N VAL A 107 -10.97 8.42 -5.06
CA VAL A 107 -10.92 9.76 -4.47
C VAL A 107 -10.97 10.81 -5.57
N ILE A 108 -11.54 11.97 -5.24
CA ILE A 108 -11.64 13.13 -6.12
C ILE A 108 -10.84 14.25 -5.48
N ILE A 109 -9.65 14.53 -6.01
CA ILE A 109 -8.79 15.62 -5.55
C ILE A 109 -9.37 16.92 -6.09
N THR A 110 -9.87 17.76 -5.19
CA THR A 110 -10.50 19.05 -5.53
C THR A 110 -9.53 20.22 -5.40
N ALA A 111 -8.51 20.09 -4.55
CA ALA A 111 -7.45 21.09 -4.39
C ALA A 111 -6.12 20.43 -3.96
N GLY A 112 -5.01 21.05 -4.37
CA GLY A 112 -3.66 20.59 -4.03
C GLY A 112 -3.28 19.27 -4.71
N SER A 113 -2.47 18.46 -4.04
CA SER A 113 -2.00 17.17 -4.56
C SER A 113 -1.95 16.09 -3.49
N LEU A 114 -2.12 14.84 -3.91
CA LEU A 114 -2.04 13.67 -3.04
C LEU A 114 -0.80 12.86 -3.41
N VAL A 115 0.01 12.53 -2.40
CA VAL A 115 1.33 11.92 -2.54
C VAL A 115 1.35 10.59 -1.82
N GLN A 116 1.99 9.60 -2.43
CA GLN A 116 2.48 8.43 -1.73
C GLN A 116 3.99 8.30 -1.87
N ALA A 117 4.67 8.27 -0.73
CA ALA A 117 6.09 7.95 -0.66
C ALA A 117 6.30 6.43 -0.69
N VAL A 118 7.20 5.97 -1.55
CA VAL A 118 7.66 4.59 -1.66
C VAL A 118 9.07 4.51 -1.11
N ASP A 119 9.24 3.63 -0.12
CA ASP A 119 10.51 3.39 0.54
C ASP A 119 11.59 2.91 -0.42
N ALA A 120 12.83 3.35 -0.19
CA ALA A 120 14.00 2.90 -0.96
C ALA A 120 14.11 1.37 -1.03
N SER A 121 13.79 0.67 0.07
CA SER A 121 13.81 -0.79 0.14
C SER A 121 12.72 -1.47 -0.69
N ASN A 122 11.67 -0.72 -1.07
CA ASN A 122 10.52 -1.22 -1.82
C ASN A 122 10.59 -0.82 -3.31
N VAL A 123 11.56 0.01 -3.69
CA VAL A 123 11.85 0.31 -5.10
C VAL A 123 12.71 -0.82 -5.66
N TYR A 124 12.18 -1.58 -6.62
CA TYR A 124 12.94 -2.65 -7.30
C TYR A 124 14.26 -2.11 -7.87
N ALA A 125 15.24 -3.00 -8.04
CA ALA A 125 16.54 -2.71 -8.66
C ALA A 125 16.43 -2.53 -10.19
N THR A 126 15.53 -1.65 -10.64
CA THR A 126 15.37 -1.24 -12.03
C THR A 126 15.38 0.28 -12.11
N THR A 127 15.84 0.80 -13.24
CA THR A 127 15.85 2.24 -13.54
C THR A 127 14.57 2.70 -14.25
N ALA A 128 13.65 1.78 -14.54
CA ALA A 128 12.40 2.03 -15.25
C ALA A 128 11.18 1.35 -14.58
N LEU A 129 10.11 2.11 -14.40
CA LEU A 129 8.85 1.68 -13.79
C LEU A 129 7.66 2.05 -14.67
N TRP A 130 6.52 1.40 -14.43
CA TRP A 130 5.21 1.82 -14.90
C TRP A 130 4.39 2.32 -13.72
N LEU A 131 3.91 3.56 -13.78
CA LEU A 131 2.82 4.03 -12.94
C LEU A 131 1.51 3.86 -13.71
N THR A 132 0.52 3.22 -13.10
CA THR A 132 -0.85 3.14 -13.61
C THR A 132 -1.88 3.55 -12.58
N TRP A 133 -3.00 4.09 -13.06
CA TRP A 133 -4.15 4.46 -12.24
C TRP A 133 -5.42 4.54 -13.09
N THR A 134 -6.58 4.48 -12.45
CA THR A 134 -7.86 4.87 -13.05
C THR A 134 -8.23 6.30 -12.67
N GLY A 135 -9.03 6.96 -13.51
CA GLY A 135 -9.55 8.30 -13.27
C GLY A 135 -8.94 9.38 -14.16
N THR A 136 -9.12 10.64 -13.78
CA THR A 136 -8.78 11.82 -14.58
C THR A 136 -7.63 12.64 -14.01
N ALA A 137 -7.15 12.33 -12.80
CA ALA A 137 -6.01 13.02 -12.22
C ALA A 137 -4.77 12.83 -13.09
N THR A 138 -3.95 13.88 -13.20
CA THR A 138 -2.61 13.77 -13.78
C THR A 138 -1.62 13.42 -12.66
N ALA A 139 -0.52 12.78 -13.03
CA ALA A 139 0.45 12.23 -12.09
C ALA A 139 1.88 12.62 -12.44
N ARG A 140 2.75 12.61 -11.44
CA ARG A 140 4.21 12.64 -11.62
C ARG A 140 4.88 11.68 -10.65
N VAL A 141 6.09 11.27 -10.99
CA VAL A 141 6.95 10.45 -10.14
C VAL A 141 8.30 11.12 -10.03
N TRP A 142 8.83 11.21 -8.82
CA TRP A 142 10.11 11.88 -8.56
C TRP A 142 10.89 11.22 -7.41
N GLN A 143 12.20 11.45 -7.38
CA GLN A 143 13.11 11.07 -6.29
C GLN A 143 13.72 12.34 -5.69
N GLY A 144 13.88 12.37 -4.36
CA GLY A 144 14.43 13.53 -3.66
C GLY A 144 13.42 14.67 -3.48
N THR A 145 13.58 15.77 -4.23
CA THR A 145 12.65 16.92 -4.17
C THR A 145 11.62 16.81 -5.28
N ALA A 146 10.40 17.27 -5.01
CA ALA A 146 9.34 17.29 -6.00
C ALA A 146 9.78 17.98 -7.30
N SER A 147 9.75 17.22 -8.40
CA SER A 147 10.23 17.65 -9.71
C SER A 147 9.40 17.03 -10.84
N GLY A 148 9.54 17.58 -12.04
CA GLY A 148 8.80 17.12 -13.21
C GLY A 148 7.37 17.65 -13.27
N ALA A 149 6.84 17.70 -14.48
CA ALA A 149 5.48 18.11 -14.76
C ALA A 149 4.51 16.95 -14.50
N PHE A 150 3.28 17.28 -14.10
CA PHE A 150 2.20 16.30 -14.07
C PHE A 150 1.80 15.91 -15.49
N ALA A 151 1.63 14.61 -15.73
CA ALA A 151 1.23 14.03 -16.99
C ALA A 151 -0.06 13.22 -16.83
N SER A 152 -0.92 13.25 -17.85
CA SER A 152 -2.18 12.47 -17.85
C SER A 152 -1.96 10.97 -18.00
N GLY A 153 -0.76 10.52 -18.35
CA GLY A 153 -0.51 9.16 -18.81
C GLY A 153 -1.14 8.89 -20.18
N THR A 154 -0.78 7.75 -20.76
CA THR A 154 -1.39 7.21 -21.98
C THR A 154 -2.49 6.23 -21.61
N ALA A 155 -3.67 6.35 -22.22
CA ALA A 155 -4.77 5.41 -21.99
C ALA A 155 -4.41 4.01 -22.55
N VAL A 156 -4.42 3.00 -21.70
CA VAL A 156 -4.13 1.60 -22.05
C VAL A 156 -5.20 0.69 -21.45
N LYS A 157 -5.57 -0.38 -22.16
CA LYS A 157 -6.42 -1.45 -21.60
C LYS A 157 -5.54 -2.52 -20.98
N VAL A 158 -5.72 -2.76 -19.69
CA VAL A 158 -4.97 -3.78 -18.95
C VAL A 158 -5.94 -4.68 -18.21
N GLY A 159 -5.95 -5.98 -18.53
CA GLY A 159 -6.92 -6.92 -17.96
C GLY A 159 -8.38 -6.54 -18.20
N GLY A 160 -8.67 -5.86 -19.33
CA GLY A 160 -10.01 -5.37 -19.67
C GLY A 160 -10.40 -4.02 -19.05
N VAL A 161 -9.59 -3.47 -18.12
CA VAL A 161 -9.83 -2.18 -17.47
C VAL A 161 -9.04 -1.09 -18.20
N GLN A 162 -9.67 0.05 -18.48
CA GLN A 162 -8.97 1.22 -19.00
C GLN A 162 -8.25 1.94 -17.87
N VAL A 163 -6.94 2.11 -18.00
CA VAL A 163 -6.07 2.80 -17.05
C VAL A 163 -5.26 3.86 -17.79
N ASN A 164 -4.80 4.87 -17.05
CA ASN A 164 -3.73 5.75 -17.49
C ASN A 164 -2.41 5.10 -17.15
N ALA A 165 -1.46 5.08 -18.09
CA ALA A 165 -0.13 4.52 -17.91
C ALA A 165 0.94 5.57 -18.17
N LEU A 166 1.82 5.78 -17.21
CA LEU A 166 2.95 6.70 -17.29
C LEU A 166 4.26 5.91 -17.17
N PRO A 167 5.09 5.86 -18.22
CA PRO A 167 6.43 5.30 -18.09
C PRO A 167 7.29 6.25 -17.25
N VAL A 168 8.01 5.69 -16.29
CA VAL A 168 8.96 6.40 -15.44
C VAL A 168 10.34 5.84 -15.72
N ALA A 169 11.29 6.70 -16.06
CA ALA A 169 12.66 6.31 -16.40
C ALA A 169 13.68 7.20 -15.69
N GLY A 170 14.95 6.80 -15.72
CA GLY A 170 16.05 7.57 -15.14
C GLY A 170 16.09 7.54 -13.61
N LEU A 171 15.47 6.51 -12.99
CA LEU A 171 15.48 6.36 -11.54
C LEU A 171 16.83 5.81 -11.05
N THR A 172 17.28 6.32 -9.92
CA THR A 172 18.42 5.76 -9.19
C THR A 172 17.95 4.60 -8.32
N ILE A 173 18.60 3.44 -8.46
CA ILE A 173 18.29 2.24 -7.67
C ILE A 173 18.52 2.51 -6.18
N GLY A 174 17.68 1.95 -5.31
CA GLY A 174 17.83 2.08 -3.86
C GLY A 174 17.55 3.49 -3.33
N THR A 175 16.90 4.34 -4.13
CA THR A 175 16.48 5.68 -3.73
C THR A 175 14.96 5.71 -3.59
N ALA A 176 14.47 6.21 -2.46
CA ALA A 176 13.05 6.41 -2.23
C ALA A 176 12.45 7.32 -3.30
N LEU A 177 11.23 7.02 -3.73
CA LEU A 177 10.50 7.80 -4.72
C LEU A 177 9.16 8.25 -4.16
N SER A 178 8.55 9.23 -4.79
CA SER A 178 7.18 9.64 -4.51
C SER A 178 6.36 9.62 -5.79
N VAL A 179 5.13 9.12 -5.66
CA VAL A 179 4.09 9.23 -6.67
C VAL A 179 3.12 10.31 -6.22
N GLU A 180 2.82 11.26 -7.09
CA GLU A 180 1.99 12.41 -6.75
C GLU A 180 0.92 12.64 -7.82
N PHE A 181 -0.31 12.86 -7.37
CA PHE A 181 -1.48 13.14 -8.20
C PHE A 181 -1.99 14.54 -7.93
N SER A 182 -2.33 15.29 -8.99
CA SER A 182 -3.00 16.59 -8.86
C SER A 182 -4.53 16.44 -8.90
N SER A 183 -5.25 17.56 -9.06
CA SER A 183 -6.71 17.59 -9.19
C SER A 183 -7.25 16.59 -10.20
N GLY A 184 -8.37 15.96 -9.87
CA GLY A 184 -9.03 14.94 -10.68
C GLY A 184 -9.39 13.69 -9.87
N THR A 185 -9.93 12.68 -10.55
CA THR A 185 -10.25 11.40 -9.91
C THR A 185 -9.05 10.45 -9.96
N VAL A 186 -8.81 9.70 -8.89
CA VAL A 186 -7.76 8.67 -8.85
C VAL A 186 -8.24 7.43 -8.09
N GLY A 187 -7.91 6.26 -8.63
CA GLY A 187 -8.17 4.95 -8.05
C GLY A 187 -7.25 3.88 -8.67
N LEU A 188 -7.25 2.67 -8.09
CA LEU A 188 -6.48 1.50 -8.57
C LEU A 188 -5.03 1.83 -8.93
N VAL A 189 -4.32 2.51 -8.04
CA VAL A 189 -2.96 3.00 -8.31
C VAL A 189 -1.94 1.88 -8.16
N GLN A 190 -1.15 1.65 -9.23
CA GLN A 190 -0.08 0.67 -9.23
C GLN A 190 1.23 1.27 -9.74
N LEU A 191 2.31 1.01 -9.02
CA LEU A 191 3.67 1.28 -9.49
C LEU A 191 4.42 -0.04 -9.52
N GLU A 192 4.97 -0.41 -10.67
CA GLU A 192 5.64 -1.70 -10.85
C GLU A 192 6.86 -1.60 -11.75
N ALA A 193 7.74 -2.60 -11.71
CA ALA A 193 8.89 -2.67 -12.60
C ALA A 193 8.46 -2.65 -14.08
N ALA A 194 9.10 -1.81 -14.88
CA ALA A 194 8.98 -1.92 -16.32
C ALA A 194 9.73 -3.16 -16.79
N LEU A 195 9.05 -3.97 -17.60
CA LEU A 195 9.62 -5.17 -18.20
C LEU A 195 10.04 -4.89 -19.65
N PRO A 196 11.14 -5.49 -20.13
CA PRO A 196 11.54 -5.36 -21.52
C PRO A 196 10.40 -5.77 -22.46
N ASN A 197 9.98 -4.86 -23.33
CA ASN A 197 8.95 -5.08 -24.36
C ASN A 197 7.56 -5.47 -23.81
N ALA A 198 7.24 -5.15 -22.56
CA ALA A 198 5.91 -5.35 -22.00
C ALA A 198 5.36 -4.06 -21.39
N GLY A 199 4.06 -3.85 -21.61
CA GLY A 199 3.31 -2.76 -20.99
C GLY A 199 3.01 -3.04 -19.51
N PRO A 200 2.28 -2.12 -18.85
CA PRO A 200 1.85 -2.32 -17.48
C PRO A 200 0.99 -3.59 -17.34
N THR A 201 1.03 -4.20 -16.15
CA THR A 201 0.25 -5.37 -15.81
C THR A 201 -1.02 -4.99 -15.07
N ARG A 202 -1.96 -5.94 -14.98
CA ARG A 202 -3.21 -5.73 -14.24
C ARG A 202 -2.92 -5.28 -12.81
N PHE A 203 -3.83 -4.47 -12.28
CA PHE A 203 -3.79 -4.06 -10.88
C PHE A 203 -3.68 -5.30 -9.97
N GLU A 204 -2.67 -5.30 -9.11
CA GLU A 204 -2.43 -6.35 -8.14
C GLU A 204 -3.30 -6.16 -6.90
N ARG A 205 -4.10 -7.16 -6.57
CA ARG A 205 -4.79 -7.24 -5.29
C ARG A 205 -3.95 -8.05 -4.30
N ARG A 206 -3.75 -7.52 -3.10
CA ARG A 206 -3.02 -8.19 -2.01
C ARG A 206 -3.93 -8.44 -0.83
N HIS A 207 -3.99 -9.69 -0.35
CA HIS A 207 -4.75 -10.05 0.86
C HIS A 207 -4.09 -9.53 2.17
N GLY A 208 -2.86 -9.02 2.11
CA GLY A 208 -2.09 -8.49 3.25
C GLY A 208 -1.98 -6.96 3.30
N GLU A 209 -2.82 -6.23 2.56
CA GLU A 209 -2.73 -4.77 2.43
C GLU A 209 -2.79 -4.04 3.78
N MET A 210 -3.70 -4.48 4.66
CA MET A 210 -3.84 -3.94 6.02
C MET A 210 -2.55 -4.09 6.83
N ALA A 211 -1.94 -5.27 6.80
CA ALA A 211 -0.69 -5.53 7.49
C ALA A 211 0.46 -4.67 6.94
N LEU A 212 0.49 -4.40 5.63
CA LEU A 212 1.48 -3.51 5.03
C LEU A 212 1.27 -2.05 5.45
N CYS A 213 0.03 -1.56 5.48
CA CYS A 213 -0.30 -0.23 6.00
C CYS A 213 0.04 -0.08 7.49
N GLN A 214 -0.27 -1.10 8.29
CA GLN A 214 0.00 -1.12 9.73
C GLN A 214 1.48 -1.03 10.09
N ARG A 215 2.41 -1.31 9.15
CA ARG A 215 3.84 -1.07 9.38
C ARG A 215 4.16 0.43 9.50
N TYR A 216 3.35 1.31 8.95
CA TYR A 216 3.60 2.75 8.94
C TYR A 216 2.64 3.52 9.85
N TYR A 217 1.42 3.05 9.99
CA TYR A 217 0.49 3.61 10.95
C TYR A 217 -0.41 2.55 11.54
N TRP A 218 -0.45 2.51 12.86
CA TRP A 218 -1.44 1.74 13.58
C TRP A 218 -2.12 2.63 14.60
N ALA A 219 -3.44 2.55 14.68
CA ALA A 219 -4.17 3.20 15.73
C ALA A 219 -5.23 2.26 16.30
N TYR A 220 -5.52 2.54 17.54
CA TYR A 220 -6.50 1.86 18.34
C TYR A 220 -7.25 2.91 19.15
N ALA A 221 -8.57 2.80 19.16
CA ALA A 221 -9.43 3.59 20.02
C ALA A 221 -10.49 2.64 20.60
N ALA A 222 -10.59 2.59 21.92
CA ALA A 222 -11.59 1.80 22.60
C ALA A 222 -12.99 2.34 22.27
N SER A 223 -13.85 1.51 21.70
CA SER A 223 -15.26 1.82 21.52
C SER A 223 -16.07 1.21 22.67
N GLY A 224 -16.48 2.04 23.64
CA GLY A 224 -17.25 1.58 24.81
C GLY A 224 -16.43 0.82 25.86
N ASN A 225 -17.08 -0.04 26.65
CA ASN A 225 -16.48 -0.81 27.77
C ASN A 225 -15.62 -2.01 27.34
N GLY A 226 -15.18 -2.08 26.09
CA GLY A 226 -14.86 -3.37 25.47
C GLY A 226 -13.53 -3.44 24.75
N GLU A 227 -12.42 -3.22 25.47
CA GLU A 227 -11.12 -3.87 25.25
C GLU A 227 -10.07 -3.24 26.18
N TYR A 228 -9.54 -4.06 27.09
CA TYR A 228 -8.65 -3.62 28.15
C TYR A 228 -7.22 -4.06 27.81
N PHE A 229 -6.29 -3.11 27.81
CA PHE A 229 -4.89 -3.46 27.85
C PHE A 229 -4.52 -3.87 29.29
N TRP A 230 -4.04 -5.10 29.47
CA TRP A 230 -3.68 -5.63 30.79
C TRP A 230 -2.22 -5.29 31.11
N GLY A 231 -2.01 -4.53 32.20
CA GLY A 231 -0.69 -4.22 32.74
C GLY A 231 -0.23 -5.19 33.83
N LEU A 232 1.08 -5.30 34.05
CA LEU A 232 1.67 -6.14 35.10
C LEU A 232 2.32 -5.25 36.17
N LEU A 233 2.09 -5.59 37.45
CA LEU A 233 2.70 -4.92 38.61
C LEU A 233 3.97 -5.67 39.03
N SER A 234 5.09 -4.94 39.12
CA SER A 234 6.38 -5.48 39.56
C SER A 234 6.93 -4.61 40.69
N GLY A 235 6.40 -4.79 41.91
CA GLY A 235 7.00 -4.36 43.20
C GLY A 235 7.40 -2.88 43.38
N THR A 236 7.10 -2.01 42.44
CA THR A 236 7.46 -0.59 42.38
C THR A 236 6.17 0.24 42.34
N PRO A 237 6.19 1.56 42.62
CA PRO A 237 4.98 2.38 42.57
C PRO A 237 4.53 2.65 41.12
N TYR A 238 4.77 1.74 40.18
CA TYR A 238 4.54 1.96 38.77
C TYR A 238 3.77 0.79 38.15
N LEU A 239 2.73 1.13 37.38
CA LEU A 239 2.01 0.19 36.53
C LEU A 239 2.64 0.21 35.13
N GLY A 240 3.13 -0.94 34.67
CA GLY A 240 3.68 -1.09 33.32
C GLY A 240 2.67 -1.71 32.36
N LEU A 241 2.49 -1.09 31.19
CA LEU A 241 1.65 -1.61 30.12
C LEU A 241 2.47 -1.79 28.84
N ARG A 242 2.52 -3.02 28.32
CA ARG A 242 3.11 -3.32 27.02
C ARG A 242 2.02 -3.38 25.96
N VAL A 243 2.04 -2.45 25.01
CA VAL A 243 1.18 -2.47 23.83
C VAL A 243 1.98 -3.04 22.65
N ALA A 244 1.69 -4.28 22.28
CA ALA A 244 2.27 -4.91 21.10
C ALA A 244 1.54 -4.43 19.84
N TYR A 245 2.28 -4.10 18.79
CA TYR A 245 1.70 -3.75 17.50
C TYR A 245 1.30 -5.04 16.74
N PRO A 246 0.26 -4.99 15.89
CA PRO A 246 -0.16 -6.16 15.11
C PRO A 246 0.91 -6.62 14.11
N VAL A 247 1.76 -5.71 13.67
CA VAL A 247 2.93 -5.96 12.82
C VAL A 247 4.11 -5.14 13.32
N THR A 248 5.33 -5.61 13.06
CA THR A 248 6.53 -4.79 13.36
C THR A 248 6.52 -3.52 12.51
N MET A 249 6.56 -2.37 13.17
CA MET A 249 6.59 -1.05 12.55
C MET A 249 7.85 -0.89 11.69
N ARG A 250 7.74 -0.10 10.63
CA ARG A 250 8.82 0.20 9.67
C ARG A 250 10.02 0.88 10.31
N ALA A 251 9.77 1.73 11.31
CA ALA A 251 10.77 2.35 12.18
C ALA A 251 10.22 2.40 13.62
N VAL A 252 11.03 2.87 14.58
CA VAL A 252 10.52 3.18 15.92
C VAL A 252 9.47 4.27 15.78
N PRO A 253 8.20 4.02 16.14
CA PRO A 253 7.12 4.96 15.89
C PRO A 253 7.13 6.13 16.88
N THR A 254 6.54 7.25 16.49
CA THR A 254 6.05 8.26 17.43
C THR A 254 4.71 7.80 17.98
N ILE A 255 4.55 7.84 19.32
CA ILE A 255 3.33 7.42 19.99
C ILE A 255 2.53 8.64 20.43
N VAL A 256 1.24 8.64 20.09
CA VAL A 256 0.24 9.54 20.66
C VAL A 256 -0.81 8.67 21.33
N PHE A 257 -1.24 9.01 22.54
CA PHE A 257 -2.25 8.24 23.24
C PHE A 257 -3.12 9.16 24.09
N SER A 258 -4.28 8.64 24.48
CA SER A 258 -5.12 9.26 25.49
C SER A 258 -5.52 8.21 26.52
N ALA A 259 -5.56 8.60 27.79
CA ALA A 259 -5.91 7.72 28.89
C ALA A 259 -6.93 8.40 29.80
N SER A 260 -7.75 7.60 30.47
CA SER A 260 -8.65 8.04 31.54
C SER A 260 -8.42 7.20 32.79
N SER A 261 -8.86 7.70 33.95
CA SER A 261 -8.89 6.93 35.19
C SER A 261 -10.19 7.10 35.94
N THR A 262 -10.48 6.08 36.73
CA THR A 262 -11.43 6.15 37.83
C THR A 262 -10.61 6.14 39.13
N GLY A 263 -10.27 7.32 39.65
CA GLY A 263 -9.46 7.52 40.87
C GLY A 263 -8.32 8.56 40.74
N THR A 264 -7.80 9.02 41.88
CA THR A 264 -6.76 10.07 41.97
C THR A 264 -5.38 9.51 41.63
N PHE A 265 -4.86 9.81 40.44
CA PHE A 265 -3.41 9.72 40.21
C PHE A 265 -2.68 10.83 40.95
N ALA A 266 -1.44 10.58 41.35
CA ALA A 266 -0.46 11.66 41.44
C ALA A 266 -0.26 12.25 40.03
N SER A 267 -0.12 13.57 39.93
CA SER A 267 0.12 14.31 38.68
C SER A 267 1.09 13.57 37.74
N GLY A 268 0.60 12.98 36.64
CA GLY A 268 1.41 12.20 35.71
C GLY A 268 0.58 11.13 34.99
N MET A 269 -0.04 11.51 33.86
CA MET A 269 -0.62 10.57 32.89
C MET A 269 0.42 9.49 32.51
N PRO A 270 0.02 8.31 32.01
CA PRO A 270 1.00 7.27 31.68
C PRO A 270 2.09 7.85 30.77
N LEU A 271 3.34 7.82 31.18
CA LEU A 271 4.49 8.28 30.41
C LEU A 271 4.92 7.19 29.45
N VAL A 272 5.37 7.57 28.26
CA VAL A 272 6.02 6.62 27.36
C VAL A 272 7.43 6.34 27.89
N GLN A 273 7.67 5.10 28.33
CA GLN A 273 8.96 4.74 28.94
C GLN A 273 9.94 4.20 27.90
N ASN A 274 9.49 3.29 27.04
CA ASN A 274 10.31 2.70 25.98
C ASN A 274 9.45 2.48 24.73
N ILE A 275 10.00 2.81 23.56
CA ILE A 275 9.36 2.55 22.28
C ILE A 275 10.34 1.74 21.43
N SER A 276 9.84 0.67 20.84
CA SER A 276 10.54 -0.14 19.86
C SER A 276 9.68 -0.28 18.60
N SER A 277 10.20 -0.85 17.53
CA SER A 277 9.38 -1.17 16.36
C SER A 277 8.35 -2.27 16.61
N GLY A 278 8.47 -3.05 17.70
CA GLY A 278 7.55 -4.16 18.01
C GLY A 278 6.51 -3.85 19.09
N ALA A 279 6.76 -2.86 19.95
CA ALA A 279 5.86 -2.48 21.03
C ALA A 279 6.19 -1.11 21.63
N ALA A 280 5.17 -0.52 22.27
CA ALA A 280 5.33 0.59 23.21
C ALA A 280 5.15 0.09 24.65
N PHE A 281 6.00 0.58 25.55
CA PHE A 281 5.86 0.41 26.99
C PHE A 281 5.44 1.73 27.63
N LEU A 282 4.23 1.74 28.16
CA LEU A 282 3.64 2.87 28.88
C LEU A 282 3.76 2.61 30.39
N ARG A 283 3.96 3.68 31.17
CA ARG A 283 4.13 3.61 32.61
C ARG A 283 3.29 4.66 33.32
N GLY A 284 2.42 4.26 34.24
CA GLY A 284 1.71 5.16 35.13
C GLY A 284 2.22 5.10 36.56
N ASP A 285 2.11 6.19 37.30
CA ASP A 285 2.37 6.23 38.75
C ASP A 285 1.18 5.62 39.50
N ASN A 286 1.47 4.67 40.38
CA ASN A 286 0.50 3.95 41.21
C ASN A 286 0.71 4.32 42.67
N THR A 287 -0.05 5.32 43.14
CA THR A 287 -0.06 5.75 44.55
C THR A 287 -1.30 5.28 45.32
N THR A 288 -2.31 4.72 44.64
CA THR A 288 -3.58 4.22 45.22
C THR A 288 -4.23 3.16 44.31
N THR A 289 -5.23 2.44 44.83
CA THR A 289 -6.00 1.36 44.16
C THR A 289 -6.87 1.79 42.97
N ALA A 290 -6.39 2.69 42.11
CA ALA A 290 -7.13 3.19 40.95
C ALA A 290 -6.93 2.30 39.70
N LEU A 291 -8.00 2.14 38.91
CA LEU A 291 -7.94 1.50 37.59
C LEU A 291 -7.54 2.54 36.53
N THR A 292 -6.59 2.17 35.66
CA THR A 292 -6.14 3.00 34.53
C THR A 292 -6.66 2.44 33.22
N TYR A 293 -7.23 3.30 32.38
CA TYR A 293 -7.74 2.93 31.06
C TYR A 293 -6.98 3.66 29.96
N LEU A 294 -6.48 2.92 28.98
CA LEU A 294 -5.97 3.48 27.74
C LEU A 294 -7.15 3.63 26.78
N ASN A 295 -7.56 4.87 26.51
CA ASN A 295 -8.72 5.14 25.65
C ASN A 295 -8.33 5.02 24.18
N SER A 296 -7.15 5.52 23.82
CA SER A 296 -6.62 5.40 22.46
C SER A 296 -5.11 5.40 22.45
N ILE A 297 -4.55 4.80 21.42
CA ILE A 297 -3.12 4.85 21.10
C ILE A 297 -2.96 4.84 19.59
N ALA A 298 -2.04 5.65 19.09
CA ALA A 298 -1.63 5.71 17.71
C ALA A 298 -0.11 5.65 17.64
N ALA A 299 0.40 4.76 16.80
CA ALA A 299 1.80 4.59 16.50
C ALA A 299 2.04 5.02 15.04
N ASN A 300 2.89 6.03 14.86
CA ASN A 300 3.19 6.61 13.55
C ASN A 300 4.67 6.43 13.20
N ALA A 301 4.95 5.68 12.12
CA ALA A 301 6.28 5.44 11.55
C ALA A 301 6.33 5.81 10.06
N GLU A 302 5.52 6.79 9.64
CA GLU A 302 5.52 7.36 8.29
C GLU A 302 6.85 8.06 7.94
N ILE A 303 7.01 8.48 6.67
CA ILE A 303 8.23 9.06 6.08
C ILE A 303 8.01 10.52 5.67
#